data_AF-A0A2V7J3Y4-F1
#
_entry.id   AF-A0A2V7J3Y4-F1
#
_cell.length_a   1.000
_cell.length_b   1.000
_cell.length_c   1.000
_cell.angle_alpha   90.00
_cell.angle_beta   90.00
_cell.angle_gamma   90.00
#
_symmetry.space_group_name_H-M   'P 1'
#
loop_
_entity.id
_entity.type
_entity.pdbx_description
1 polymer ?
#
loop_
_entity_poly.entity_id
_entity_poly.type
_entity_poly.pdbx_seq_one_letter_code
_entity_poly.pdbx_strand_id
1 'polypeptide(L)'
;MNLEDRRRYLTHARELFNNREYWLAHEALETVWRSIIKEDEALVWQCLIQAAAALVHLARGNRHGTVVVGAAALEKLAGLQHPAIAWRGREIPHDWNSEHMAKRVALIYDVVIVGAGPAGLCAALYAGRGLLKAVTIERGAPGGELLNTDLIEDYIGFESIKGWDLAQKMTEHAKKFGAEIVTDTVERIHRDADGWFDVETARGDTYRTQAVILTAGGTPVKLGIPGEKEYAGKGVSYCAVCDGAFFKGERLAVVGGGDAAVE
;
A
#
# COMPACT_ATOMS: atom_id res chain seq x y z
N MET A 1 32.72 -27.01 -19.88
CA MET A 1 33.02 -27.43 -18.49
C MET A 1 32.42 -28.81 -18.28
N ASN A 2 33.18 -29.77 -17.74
CA ASN A 2 32.68 -31.12 -17.51
C ASN A 2 31.76 -31.16 -16.27
N LEU A 3 31.09 -32.29 -16.02
CA LEU A 3 30.14 -32.43 -14.90
C LEU A 3 30.82 -32.32 -13.52
N GLU A 4 32.06 -32.78 -13.42
CA GLU A 4 32.84 -32.79 -12.17
C GLU A 4 33.27 -31.37 -11.77
N ASP A 5 33.76 -30.59 -12.75
CA ASP A 5 34.06 -29.17 -12.61
C ASP A 5 32.82 -28.39 -12.16
N ARG A 6 31.66 -28.63 -12.81
CA ARG A 6 30.38 -27.98 -12.45
C ARG A 6 29.97 -28.26 -11.00
N ARG A 7 30.11 -29.52 -10.54
CA ARG A 7 29.84 -29.89 -9.13
C ARG A 7 30.80 -29.21 -8.16
N ARG A 8 32.07 -29.05 -8.54
CA ARG A 8 33.06 -28.35 -7.73
C ARG A 8 32.72 -26.88 -7.58
N TYR A 9 32.38 -26.18 -8.67
CA TYR A 9 31.96 -24.79 -8.63
C TYR A 9 30.66 -24.59 -7.84
N LEU A 10 29.70 -25.50 -7.95
CA LEU A 10 28.47 -25.49 -7.15
C LEU A 10 28.74 -25.63 -5.65
N THR A 11 29.61 -26.57 -5.29
CA THR A 11 29.99 -26.80 -3.88
C THR A 11 30.68 -25.56 -3.31
N HIS A 12 31.58 -24.96 -4.11
CA HIS A 12 32.28 -23.73 -3.75
C HIS A 12 31.32 -22.53 -3.62
N ALA A 13 30.38 -22.36 -4.55
CA ALA A 13 29.36 -21.31 -4.49
C ALA A 13 28.52 -21.40 -3.21
N ARG A 14 28.15 -22.62 -2.81
CA ARG A 14 27.41 -22.88 -1.56
C ARG A 14 28.22 -22.51 -0.32
N GLU A 15 29.51 -22.84 -0.30
CA GLU A 15 30.41 -22.48 0.80
C GLU A 15 30.53 -20.95 0.94
N LEU A 16 30.77 -20.25 -0.17
CA LEU A 16 30.82 -18.79 -0.23
C LEU A 16 29.51 -18.16 0.26
N PHE A 17 28.37 -18.70 -0.16
CA PHE A 17 27.06 -18.21 0.25
C PHE A 17 26.84 -18.38 1.77
N ASN A 18 27.18 -19.54 2.33
CA ASN A 18 27.07 -19.79 3.77
C ASN A 18 28.01 -18.90 4.59
N ASN A 19 29.16 -18.52 4.03
CA ASN A 19 30.12 -17.59 4.62
C ASN A 19 29.74 -16.11 4.41
N ARG A 20 28.59 -15.82 3.78
CA ARG A 20 28.11 -14.46 3.46
C ARG A 20 28.96 -13.71 2.44
N GLU A 21 29.77 -14.41 1.65
CA GLU A 21 30.55 -13.86 0.54
C GLU A 21 29.70 -13.80 -0.74
N TYR A 22 28.57 -13.08 -0.67
CA TYR A 22 27.49 -13.16 -1.67
C TYR A 22 27.91 -12.75 -3.09
N TRP A 23 28.85 -11.81 -3.22
CA TRP A 23 29.39 -11.42 -4.53
C TRP A 23 30.21 -12.55 -5.18
N LEU A 24 31.03 -13.24 -4.40
CA LEU A 24 31.82 -14.36 -4.92
C LEU A 24 30.92 -15.58 -5.18
N ALA A 25 29.90 -15.79 -4.35
CA ALA A 25 28.88 -16.79 -4.60
C ALA A 25 28.13 -16.52 -5.93
N HIS A 26 27.79 -15.26 -6.21
CA HIS A 26 27.21 -14.82 -7.49
C HIS A 26 28.10 -15.18 -8.68
N GLU A 27 29.37 -14.78 -8.66
CA GLU A 27 30.33 -15.05 -9.75
C GLU A 27 30.53 -16.55 -9.99
N ALA A 28 30.59 -17.35 -8.90
CA ALA A 28 30.73 -18.80 -8.99
C ALA A 28 29.49 -19.46 -9.63
N LEU A 29 28.28 -18.99 -9.28
CA LEU A 29 27.03 -19.45 -9.91
C LEU A 29 26.92 -19.04 -11.38
N GLU A 30 27.35 -17.83 -11.72
CA GLU A 30 27.36 -17.33 -13.09
C GLU A 30 28.32 -18.12 -13.99
N THR A 31 29.48 -18.52 -13.45
CA THR A 31 30.47 -19.38 -14.12
C THR A 31 29.86 -20.75 -14.48
N VAL A 32 29.07 -21.33 -13.57
CA VAL A 32 28.38 -22.59 -13.83
C VAL A 32 27.28 -22.42 -14.87
N TRP A 33 26.45 -21.38 -14.72
CA TRP A 33 25.35 -21.07 -15.63
C TRP A 33 25.82 -20.88 -17.08
N ARG A 34 26.83 -20.04 -17.29
CA ARG A 34 27.42 -19.77 -18.63
C ARG A 34 27.97 -21.02 -19.29
N SER A 35 28.27 -22.07 -18.53
CA SER A 35 28.81 -23.33 -19.04
C SER A 35 27.78 -24.37 -19.47
N ILE A 36 26.47 -24.18 -19.18
CA ILE A 36 25.42 -25.22 -19.30
C ILE A 36 24.41 -24.96 -20.44
N ILE A 37 24.30 -23.73 -20.96
CA ILE A 37 23.18 -23.22 -21.79
C ILE A 37 22.46 -24.30 -22.65
N LYS A 38 21.32 -24.74 -22.11
CA LYS A 38 20.10 -25.14 -22.82
C LYS A 38 18.95 -24.34 -22.20
N GLU A 39 18.01 -23.88 -23.02
CA GLU A 39 17.02 -22.83 -22.70
C GLU A 39 16.09 -23.18 -21.50
N ASP A 40 15.97 -24.45 -21.18
CA ASP A 40 15.09 -25.06 -20.17
C ASP A 40 15.66 -25.04 -18.73
N GLU A 41 16.99 -25.10 -18.54
CA GLU A 41 17.60 -25.05 -17.20
C GLU A 41 17.98 -23.63 -16.74
N ALA A 42 17.87 -22.63 -17.62
CA ALA A 42 18.38 -21.27 -17.38
C ALA A 42 17.70 -20.54 -16.20
N LEU A 43 16.43 -20.85 -15.93
CA LEU A 43 15.62 -20.18 -14.91
C LEU A 43 16.12 -20.41 -13.47
N VAL A 44 16.48 -21.65 -13.13
CA VAL A 44 17.00 -22.02 -11.79
C VAL A 44 18.28 -21.26 -11.49
N TRP A 45 19.17 -21.18 -12.48
CA TRP A 45 20.45 -20.51 -12.36
C TRP A 45 20.30 -19.00 -12.25
N GLN A 46 19.49 -18.39 -13.11
CA GLN A 46 19.20 -16.96 -13.03
C GLN A 46 18.62 -16.57 -11.67
N CYS A 47 17.77 -17.42 -11.09
CA CYS A 47 17.26 -17.22 -9.76
C CYS A 47 18.38 -17.21 -8.70
N LEU A 48 19.20 -18.25 -8.63
CA LEU A 48 20.27 -18.36 -7.62
C LEU A 48 21.24 -17.17 -7.69
N ILE A 49 21.55 -16.72 -8.92
CA ILE A 49 22.37 -15.55 -9.19
C ILE A 49 21.69 -14.27 -8.67
N GLN A 50 20.40 -14.07 -8.98
CA GLN A 50 19.65 -12.89 -8.51
C GLN A 50 19.46 -12.89 -7.00
N ALA A 51 19.26 -14.04 -6.36
CA ALA A 51 19.18 -14.15 -4.90
C ALA A 51 20.50 -13.73 -4.23
N ALA A 52 21.65 -14.18 -4.76
CA ALA A 52 22.96 -13.75 -4.29
C ALA A 52 23.17 -12.23 -4.49
N ALA A 53 22.78 -11.69 -5.65
CA ALA A 53 22.87 -10.24 -5.92
C ALA A 53 21.97 -9.40 -4.99
N ALA A 54 20.76 -9.87 -4.67
CA ALA A 54 19.86 -9.20 -3.71
C ALA A 54 20.50 -9.10 -2.31
N LEU A 55 21.20 -10.16 -1.88
CA LEU A 55 21.92 -10.17 -0.59
C LEU A 55 23.16 -9.27 -0.60
N VAL A 56 23.82 -9.08 -1.76
CA VAL A 56 24.87 -8.06 -1.92
C VAL A 56 24.28 -6.65 -1.74
N HIS A 57 23.12 -6.36 -2.34
CA HIS A 57 22.45 -5.07 -2.15
C HIS A 57 22.07 -4.84 -0.68
N LEU A 58 21.59 -5.89 0.00
CA LEU A 58 21.27 -5.83 1.42
C LEU A 58 22.51 -5.54 2.28
N ALA A 59 23.61 -6.25 2.03
CA ALA A 59 24.88 -6.06 2.74
C ALA A 59 25.46 -4.65 2.54
N ARG A 60 25.17 -4.00 1.40
CA ARG A 60 25.59 -2.63 1.08
C ARG A 60 24.59 -1.56 1.54
N GLY A 61 23.51 -1.94 2.24
CA GLY A 61 22.47 -1.00 2.67
C GLY A 61 21.59 -0.46 1.53
N ASN A 62 21.70 -1.00 0.32
CA ASN A 62 20.90 -0.59 -0.85
C ASN A 62 19.54 -1.29 -0.82
N ARG A 63 18.58 -0.68 -0.12
CA ARG A 63 17.22 -1.22 0.07
C ARG A 63 16.44 -1.38 -1.24
N HIS A 64 16.55 -0.41 -2.16
CA HIS A 64 15.86 -0.49 -3.46
C HIS A 64 16.37 -1.67 -4.30
N GLY A 65 17.70 -1.83 -4.40
CA GLY A 65 18.30 -2.97 -5.10
C GLY A 65 17.96 -4.32 -4.45
N THR A 66 17.84 -4.35 -3.12
CA THR A 66 17.43 -5.57 -2.40
C THR A 66 16.02 -6.00 -2.79
N VAL A 67 15.08 -5.05 -2.86
CA VAL A 67 13.67 -5.32 -3.19
C VAL A 67 13.52 -5.69 -4.66
N VAL A 68 14.09 -4.91 -5.58
CA VAL A 68 13.92 -5.12 -7.03
C VAL A 68 14.56 -6.44 -7.48
N VAL A 69 15.80 -6.70 -7.06
CA VAL A 69 16.51 -7.93 -7.44
C VAL A 69 15.97 -9.14 -6.68
N GLY A 70 15.57 -8.95 -5.42
CA GLY A 70 14.97 -10.00 -4.60
C GLY A 70 13.61 -10.46 -5.11
N ALA A 71 12.74 -9.53 -5.52
CA ALA A 71 11.44 -9.86 -6.13
C ALA A 71 11.61 -10.66 -7.42
N ALA A 72 12.53 -10.25 -8.30
CA ALA A 72 12.82 -10.99 -9.54
C ALA A 72 13.34 -12.42 -9.28
N ALA A 73 14.10 -12.62 -8.20
CA ALA A 73 14.54 -13.96 -7.79
C ALA A 73 13.36 -14.81 -7.29
N LEU A 74 12.49 -14.24 -6.45
CA LEU A 74 11.31 -14.92 -5.89
C LEU A 74 10.30 -15.33 -6.96
N GLU A 75 10.06 -14.48 -7.95
CA GLU A 75 9.16 -14.76 -9.08
C GLU A 75 9.62 -16.00 -9.87
N LYS A 76 10.94 -16.11 -10.11
CA LYS A 76 11.52 -17.27 -10.81
C LYS A 76 11.50 -18.54 -9.98
N LEU A 77 11.60 -18.44 -8.65
CA LEU A 77 11.43 -19.55 -7.70
C LEU A 77 10.00 -20.08 -7.68
N ALA A 78 9.00 -19.19 -7.75
CA ALA A 78 7.59 -19.58 -7.71
C ALA A 78 7.19 -20.49 -8.89
N GLY A 79 7.81 -20.32 -10.06
CA GLY A 79 7.57 -21.16 -11.25
C GLY A 79 8.24 -22.54 -11.24
N LEU A 80 9.13 -22.83 -10.28
CA LEU A 80 9.98 -24.04 -10.27
C LEU A 80 9.52 -25.11 -9.26
N GLN A 81 8.32 -25.00 -8.69
CA GLN A 81 7.82 -25.97 -7.72
C GLN A 81 7.66 -27.35 -8.38
N HIS A 82 8.58 -28.28 -8.09
CA HIS A 82 8.42 -29.69 -8.43
C HIS A 82 7.66 -30.38 -7.29
N PRO A 83 6.38 -30.75 -7.47
CA PRO A 83 5.53 -31.24 -6.38
C PRO A 83 5.96 -32.59 -5.79
N ALA A 84 7.02 -33.21 -6.32
CA ALA A 84 7.49 -34.54 -5.97
C ALA A 84 8.76 -34.56 -5.10
N ILE A 85 9.38 -33.42 -4.80
CA ILE A 85 10.62 -33.38 -4.00
C ILE A 85 10.26 -33.15 -2.53
N ALA A 86 10.11 -34.24 -1.78
CA ALA A 86 10.07 -34.19 -0.32
C ALA A 86 11.46 -33.84 0.23
N TRP A 87 11.57 -32.71 0.94
CA TRP A 87 12.78 -32.30 1.64
C TRP A 87 13.13 -33.35 2.71
N ARG A 88 14.18 -34.13 2.49
CA ARG A 88 14.65 -35.11 3.47
C ARG A 88 15.37 -34.40 4.62
N GLY A 89 14.74 -34.35 5.78
CA GLY A 89 15.49 -34.35 7.05
C GLY A 89 15.09 -33.37 8.15
N ARG A 90 14.13 -32.48 7.96
CA ARG A 90 13.47 -31.76 9.08
C ARG A 90 12.02 -31.54 8.72
N GLU A 91 11.11 -31.86 9.63
CA GLU A 91 9.72 -31.42 9.53
C GLU A 91 9.72 -29.90 9.36
N ILE A 92 9.10 -29.44 8.27
CA ILE A 92 8.75 -28.04 8.09
C ILE A 92 7.71 -27.75 9.18
N PRO A 93 7.83 -26.67 9.97
CA PRO A 93 6.78 -26.26 10.88
C PRO A 93 5.43 -26.30 10.16
N HIS A 94 4.46 -26.98 10.76
CA HIS A 94 3.20 -27.38 10.13
C HIS A 94 2.27 -26.18 9.80
N ASP A 95 2.75 -24.95 9.95
CA ASP A 95 2.10 -23.67 9.66
C ASP A 95 2.43 -23.11 8.26
N TRP A 96 3.32 -23.75 7.49
CA TRP A 96 3.63 -23.38 6.10
C TRP A 96 2.59 -23.93 5.11
N ASN A 97 1.34 -23.46 5.19
CA ASN A 97 0.34 -23.74 4.17
C ASN A 97 0.56 -22.83 2.94
N SER A 98 0.86 -23.42 1.79
CA SER A 98 1.19 -22.74 0.53
C SER A 98 0.04 -21.90 -0.04
N GLU A 99 -1.22 -22.19 0.32
CA GLU A 99 -2.38 -21.33 0.01
C GLU A 99 -2.35 -19.99 0.74
N HIS A 100 -1.76 -19.91 1.93
CA HIS A 100 -1.63 -18.66 2.69
C HIS A 100 -0.46 -17.80 2.18
N MET A 101 0.60 -18.42 1.68
CA MET A 101 1.78 -17.71 1.14
C MET A 101 1.55 -17.17 -0.27
N ALA A 102 0.79 -17.89 -1.11
CA ALA A 102 0.51 -17.48 -2.48
C ALA A 102 -0.43 -16.26 -2.61
N LYS A 103 -1.09 -15.85 -1.51
CA LYS A 103 -2.09 -14.77 -1.49
C LYS A 103 -1.61 -13.43 -0.92
N ARG A 104 -0.37 -13.31 -0.44
CA ARG A 104 0.08 -12.10 0.27
C ARG A 104 1.47 -11.66 -0.18
N VAL A 105 1.54 -10.95 -1.30
CA VAL A 105 2.59 -9.94 -1.44
C VAL A 105 2.17 -8.78 -0.55
N ALA A 106 2.42 -8.91 0.76
CA ALA A 106 2.11 -7.85 1.71
C ALA A 106 2.99 -6.65 1.38
N LEU A 107 2.39 -5.56 0.89
CA LEU A 107 3.13 -4.34 0.62
C LEU A 107 3.45 -3.68 1.97
N ILE A 108 4.73 -3.60 2.31
CA ILE A 108 5.18 -3.06 3.61
C ILE A 108 5.28 -1.54 3.54
N TYR A 109 4.61 -0.84 4.45
CA TYR A 109 4.60 0.62 4.61
C TYR A 109 4.92 1.04 6.04
N ASP A 110 5.54 2.20 6.21
CA ASP A 110 5.75 2.80 7.53
C ASP A 110 4.41 3.27 8.14
N VAL A 111 3.50 3.76 7.28
CA VAL A 111 2.14 4.16 7.67
C VAL A 111 1.13 3.88 6.55
N VAL A 112 -0.03 3.35 6.91
CA VAL A 112 -1.20 3.25 6.02
C VAL A 112 -2.25 4.26 6.47
N ILE A 113 -2.72 5.09 5.55
CA ILE A 113 -3.76 6.10 5.80
C ILE A 113 -5.03 5.62 5.11
N VAL A 114 -6.14 5.55 5.84
CA VAL A 114 -7.42 5.06 5.33
C VAL A 114 -8.38 6.23 5.14
N GLY A 115 -8.69 6.55 3.89
CA GLY A 115 -9.48 7.70 3.45
C GLY A 115 -8.62 8.87 2.99
N ALA A 116 -8.99 9.49 1.86
CA ALA A 116 -8.33 10.67 1.28
C ALA A 116 -9.22 11.91 1.31
N GLY A 117 -9.96 12.13 2.41
CA GLY A 117 -10.55 13.42 2.74
C GLY A 117 -9.51 14.43 3.24
N PRO A 118 -9.92 15.62 3.72
CA PRO A 118 -9.00 16.66 4.20
C PRO A 118 -7.98 16.16 5.24
N ALA A 119 -8.44 15.35 6.21
CA ALA A 119 -7.61 14.76 7.24
C ALA A 119 -6.57 13.79 6.67
N GLY A 120 -6.99 12.88 5.78
CA GLY A 120 -6.11 11.89 5.16
C GLY A 120 -5.08 12.52 4.23
N LEU A 121 -5.49 13.49 3.42
CA LEU A 121 -4.58 14.24 2.53
C LEU A 121 -3.55 15.05 3.33
N CYS A 122 -3.95 15.65 4.46
CA CYS A 122 -3.02 16.31 5.36
C CYS A 122 -2.03 15.31 5.98
N ALA A 123 -2.51 14.17 6.47
CA ALA A 123 -1.64 13.11 7.00
C ALA A 123 -0.65 12.61 5.96
N ALA A 124 -1.09 12.40 4.71
CA ALA A 124 -0.26 11.93 3.60
C ALA A 124 0.83 12.94 3.25
N LEU A 125 0.48 14.23 3.22
CA LEU A 125 1.43 15.32 3.03
C LEU A 125 2.52 15.31 4.10
N TYR A 126 2.12 15.20 5.38
CA TYR A 126 3.10 15.21 6.49
C TYR A 126 3.94 13.94 6.54
N ALA A 127 3.37 12.78 6.22
CA ALA A 127 4.11 11.53 6.12
C ALA A 127 5.18 11.61 5.02
N GLY A 128 4.84 12.13 3.84
CA GLY A 128 5.79 12.36 2.75
C GLY A 128 6.90 13.35 3.13
N ARG A 129 6.56 14.45 3.82
CA ARG A 129 7.55 15.41 4.37
C ARG A 129 8.47 14.79 5.42
N GLY A 130 7.96 13.83 6.18
CA GLY A 130 8.73 13.04 7.15
C GLY A 130 9.58 11.94 6.52
N LEU A 131 9.58 11.81 5.18
CA LEU A 131 10.25 10.75 4.43
C LEU A 131 9.80 9.33 4.84
N LEU A 132 8.54 9.21 5.29
CA LEU A 132 7.91 7.92 5.58
C LEU A 132 7.39 7.30 4.29
N LYS A 133 7.56 6.00 4.13
CA LYS A 133 6.88 5.23 3.09
C LYS A 133 5.41 5.09 3.47
N ALA A 134 4.57 5.96 2.93
CA ALA A 134 3.15 6.03 3.23
C ALA A 134 2.28 5.70 2.02
N VAL A 135 1.15 5.02 2.26
CA VAL A 135 0.08 4.84 1.27
C VAL A 135 -1.24 5.35 1.83
N THR A 136 -1.98 6.08 1.02
CA THR A 136 -3.34 6.55 1.31
C THR A 136 -4.33 5.77 0.47
N ILE A 137 -5.24 5.04 1.10
CA ILE A 137 -6.22 4.19 0.42
C ILE A 137 -7.58 4.89 0.47
N GLU A 138 -8.15 5.19 -0.70
CA GLU A 138 -9.44 5.88 -0.84
C GLU A 138 -10.38 5.11 -1.76
N ARG A 139 -11.65 4.93 -1.37
CA ARG A 139 -12.62 4.16 -2.16
C ARG A 139 -13.02 4.84 -3.46
N GLY A 140 -12.94 6.17 -3.53
CA GLY A 140 -13.35 6.96 -4.68
C GLY A 140 -12.33 8.01 -5.11
N ALA A 141 -12.84 9.18 -5.50
CA ALA A 141 -12.00 10.34 -5.78
C ALA A 141 -11.51 10.94 -4.44
N PRO A 142 -10.23 11.37 -4.36
CA PRO A 142 -9.73 12.11 -3.20
C PRO A 142 -10.52 13.40 -2.96
N GLY A 143 -10.83 13.71 -1.72
CA GLY A 143 -11.57 14.90 -1.30
C GLY A 143 -12.62 14.64 -0.23
N GLY A 144 -13.16 13.42 -0.14
CA GLY A 144 -14.21 13.08 0.82
C GLY A 144 -15.45 13.97 0.64
N GLU A 145 -16.03 14.47 1.74
CA GLU A 145 -17.24 15.31 1.71
C GLU A 145 -17.03 16.68 1.05
N LEU A 146 -15.79 17.14 0.83
CA LEU A 146 -15.54 18.34 0.03
C LEU A 146 -16.15 18.22 -1.37
N LEU A 147 -16.16 17.00 -1.93
CA LEU A 147 -16.68 16.75 -3.28
C LEU A 147 -18.19 16.96 -3.38
N ASN A 148 -18.90 16.98 -2.24
CA ASN A 148 -20.33 17.21 -2.15
C ASN A 148 -20.69 18.67 -1.79
N THR A 149 -19.68 19.54 -1.63
CA THR A 149 -19.85 20.93 -1.21
C THR A 149 -19.64 21.87 -2.39
N ASP A 150 -20.64 22.70 -2.71
CA ASP A 150 -20.57 23.61 -3.86
C ASP A 150 -19.59 24.76 -3.60
N LEU A 151 -19.71 25.42 -2.45
CA LEU A 151 -18.89 26.58 -2.06
C LEU A 151 -18.44 26.48 -0.60
N ILE A 152 -17.19 26.87 -0.34
CA ILE A 152 -16.54 26.85 0.97
C ILE A 152 -15.95 28.24 1.24
N GLU A 153 -16.32 28.84 2.38
CA GLU A 153 -15.88 30.18 2.79
C GLU A 153 -15.24 30.19 4.20
N ASP A 154 -15.06 29.02 4.80
CA ASP A 154 -14.58 28.84 6.17
C ASP A 154 -13.21 28.14 6.24
N TYR A 155 -12.50 27.98 5.10
CA TYR A 155 -11.17 27.39 5.05
C TYR A 155 -10.06 28.45 4.91
N ILE A 156 -9.31 28.67 5.99
CA ILE A 156 -8.25 29.67 6.05
C ILE A 156 -7.26 29.54 4.87
N GLY A 157 -7.01 30.65 4.19
CA GLY A 157 -6.17 30.73 2.99
C GLY A 157 -6.98 30.87 1.69
N PHE A 158 -8.30 30.68 1.74
CA PHE A 158 -9.22 31.00 0.66
C PHE A 158 -10.39 31.81 1.22
N GLU A 159 -10.66 32.98 0.62
CA GLU A 159 -11.88 33.73 0.96
C GLU A 159 -13.15 32.98 0.50
N SER A 160 -13.06 32.32 -0.65
CA SER A 160 -14.11 31.48 -1.21
C SER A 160 -13.51 30.49 -2.21
N ILE A 161 -13.90 29.22 -2.17
CA ILE A 161 -13.42 28.17 -3.07
C ILE A 161 -14.47 27.06 -3.25
N LYS A 162 -14.53 26.44 -4.43
CA LYS A 162 -15.37 25.25 -4.63
C LYS A 162 -14.80 24.03 -3.92
N GLY A 163 -15.66 23.17 -3.40
CA GLY A 163 -15.22 21.96 -2.71
C GLY A 163 -14.35 21.03 -3.58
N TRP A 164 -14.72 20.87 -4.85
CA TRP A 164 -13.92 20.12 -5.83
C TRP A 164 -12.51 20.72 -6.04
N ASP A 165 -12.43 22.05 -6.17
CA ASP A 165 -11.15 22.74 -6.40
C ASP A 165 -10.23 22.64 -5.18
N LEU A 166 -10.79 22.76 -3.98
CA LEU A 166 -10.03 22.57 -2.74
C LEU A 166 -9.51 21.13 -2.61
N ALA A 167 -10.35 20.13 -2.88
CA ALA A 167 -9.95 18.72 -2.86
C ALA A 167 -8.80 18.42 -3.85
N GLN A 168 -8.87 18.96 -5.06
CA GLN A 168 -7.81 18.82 -6.05
C GLN A 168 -6.51 19.47 -5.58
N LYS A 169 -6.56 20.71 -5.07
CA LYS A 169 -5.39 21.41 -4.53
C LYS A 169 -4.73 20.65 -3.38
N MET A 170 -5.52 20.12 -2.44
CA MET A 170 -5.01 19.30 -1.34
C MET A 170 -4.33 18.02 -1.85
N THR A 171 -4.95 17.36 -2.83
CA THR A 171 -4.43 16.13 -3.44
C THR A 171 -3.10 16.35 -4.15
N GLU A 172 -3.02 17.40 -4.96
CA GLU A 172 -1.79 17.78 -5.66
C GLU A 172 -0.67 18.14 -4.68
N HIS A 173 -1.00 18.84 -3.59
CA HIS A 173 -0.04 19.20 -2.56
C HIS A 173 0.51 17.97 -1.82
N ALA A 174 -0.34 17.00 -1.48
CA ALA A 174 0.11 15.74 -0.90
C ALA A 174 1.01 14.96 -1.87
N LYS A 175 0.60 14.81 -3.14
CA LYS A 175 1.39 14.12 -4.18
C LYS A 175 2.74 14.79 -4.43
N LYS A 176 2.82 16.12 -4.37
CA LYS A 176 4.08 16.87 -4.50
C LYS A 176 5.13 16.44 -3.46
N PHE A 177 4.70 16.01 -2.28
CA PHE A 177 5.58 15.49 -1.22
C PHE A 177 5.71 13.96 -1.23
N GLY A 178 5.29 13.30 -2.31
CA GLY A 178 5.47 11.86 -2.49
C GLY A 178 4.35 10.99 -1.93
N ALA A 179 3.18 11.56 -1.61
CA ALA A 179 2.04 10.77 -1.19
C ALA A 179 1.61 9.79 -2.30
N GLU A 180 1.64 8.49 -2.00
CA GLU A 180 1.02 7.45 -2.79
C GLU A 180 -0.46 7.37 -2.44
N ILE A 181 -1.34 7.54 -3.43
CA ILE A 181 -2.79 7.44 -3.24
C ILE A 181 -3.32 6.33 -4.14
N VAL A 182 -3.91 5.30 -3.52
CA VAL A 182 -4.47 4.14 -4.19
C VAL A 182 -5.99 4.20 -4.09
N THR A 183 -6.66 4.00 -5.23
CA THR A 183 -8.12 3.89 -5.26
C THR A 183 -8.55 2.45 -4.97
N ASP A 184 -8.94 2.19 -3.73
CA ASP A 184 -9.45 0.91 -3.25
C ASP A 184 -10.28 1.07 -1.97
N THR A 185 -11.08 0.07 -1.61
CA THR A 185 -11.89 0.06 -0.39
C THR A 185 -11.22 -0.81 0.67
N VAL A 186 -10.86 -0.21 1.81
CA VAL A 186 -10.42 -0.99 2.98
C VAL A 186 -11.61 -1.70 3.60
N GLU A 187 -11.52 -3.02 3.72
CA GLU A 187 -12.58 -3.86 4.31
C GLU A 187 -12.25 -4.29 5.74
N ARG A 188 -10.96 -4.47 6.04
CA ARG A 188 -10.53 -4.96 7.35
C ARG A 188 -9.19 -4.36 7.76
N ILE A 189 -9.09 -3.99 9.04
CA ILE A 189 -7.82 -3.65 9.69
C ILE A 189 -7.66 -4.60 10.86
N HIS A 190 -6.57 -5.36 10.88
CA HIS A 190 -6.29 -6.36 11.90
C HIS A 190 -4.91 -6.13 12.48
N ARG A 191 -4.80 -6.10 13.81
CA ARG A 191 -3.52 -6.07 14.51
C ARG A 191 -3.08 -7.49 14.81
N ASP A 192 -1.93 -7.86 14.26
CA ASP A 192 -1.30 -9.17 14.41
C ASP A 192 -0.56 -9.27 15.76
N ALA A 193 -0.21 -10.50 16.16
CA ALA A 193 0.42 -10.78 17.45
C ALA A 193 1.83 -10.17 17.59
N ASP A 194 2.51 -9.93 16.47
CA ASP A 194 3.81 -9.23 16.42
C ASP A 194 3.69 -7.70 16.59
N GLY A 195 2.46 -7.19 16.71
CA GLY A 195 2.15 -5.79 16.93
C GLY A 195 1.97 -4.96 15.65
N TRP A 196 2.16 -5.54 14.47
CA TRP A 196 1.90 -4.90 13.17
C TRP A 196 0.41 -4.96 12.81
N PHE A 197 0.02 -4.14 11.85
CA PHE A 197 -1.31 -4.12 11.25
C PHE A 197 -1.27 -4.69 9.83
N ASP A 198 -2.25 -5.53 9.51
CA ASP A 198 -2.62 -5.88 8.15
C ASP A 198 -3.90 -5.10 7.78
N VAL A 199 -3.83 -4.30 6.72
CA VAL A 199 -4.95 -3.56 6.14
C VAL A 199 -5.34 -4.23 4.84
N GLU A 200 -6.52 -4.83 4.81
CA GLU A 200 -7.02 -5.62 3.68
C GLU A 200 -8.04 -4.81 2.89
N THR A 201 -7.96 -4.92 1.57
CA THR A 201 -8.82 -4.19 0.65
C THR A 201 -9.70 -5.11 -0.20
N ALA A 202 -10.76 -4.54 -0.76
CA ALA A 202 -11.74 -5.25 -1.57
C ALA A 202 -11.15 -5.84 -2.86
N ARG A 203 -10.04 -5.30 -3.39
CA ARG A 203 -9.33 -5.89 -4.54
C ARG A 203 -8.45 -7.09 -4.17
N GLY A 204 -8.36 -7.43 -2.89
CA GLY A 204 -7.57 -8.54 -2.38
C GLY A 204 -6.13 -8.18 -2.02
N ASP A 205 -5.76 -6.90 -2.06
CA ASP A 205 -4.44 -6.44 -1.62
C ASP A 205 -4.38 -6.41 -0.08
N THR A 206 -3.17 -6.62 0.46
CA THR A 206 -2.90 -6.50 1.89
C THR A 206 -1.70 -5.58 2.11
N TYR A 207 -1.93 -4.51 2.87
CA TYR A 207 -0.92 -3.53 3.24
C TYR A 207 -0.49 -3.78 4.69
N ARG A 208 0.79 -4.10 4.90
CA ARG A 208 1.34 -4.36 6.25
C ARG A 208 2.08 -3.15 6.77
N THR A 209 1.78 -2.73 8.00
CA THR A 209 2.34 -1.50 8.58
C THR A 209 2.41 -1.51 10.10
N GLN A 210 3.26 -0.66 10.70
CA GLN A 210 3.31 -0.48 12.15
C GLN A 210 2.29 0.56 12.65
N ALA A 211 1.80 1.42 11.77
CA ALA A 211 0.88 2.49 12.13
C ALA A 211 -0.22 2.66 11.08
N VAL A 212 -1.46 2.78 11.56
CA VAL A 212 -2.61 3.09 10.71
C VAL A 212 -3.20 4.42 11.17
N ILE A 213 -3.45 5.33 10.22
CA ILE A 213 -4.17 6.58 10.45
C ILE A 213 -5.55 6.43 9.82
N LEU A 214 -6.60 6.37 10.65
CA LEU A 214 -7.98 6.20 10.19
C LEU A 214 -8.64 7.56 9.96
N THR A 215 -8.92 7.88 8.71
CA THR A 215 -9.54 9.14 8.25
C THR A 215 -10.70 8.89 7.28
N ALA A 216 -11.41 7.78 7.46
CA ALA A 216 -12.53 7.38 6.59
C ALA A 216 -13.70 8.39 6.60
N GLY A 217 -13.75 9.26 7.61
CA GLY A 217 -14.78 10.28 7.76
C GLY A 217 -16.16 9.68 8.03
N GLY A 218 -17.19 10.43 7.70
CA GLY A 218 -18.58 9.99 7.76
C GLY A 218 -19.42 10.72 6.73
N THR A 219 -20.54 10.11 6.35
CA THR A 219 -21.53 10.72 5.46
C THR A 219 -22.77 11.08 6.27
N PRO A 220 -23.40 12.25 6.03
CA PRO A 220 -24.67 12.58 6.68
C PRO A 220 -25.74 11.52 6.41
N VAL A 221 -26.50 11.16 7.44
CA VAL A 221 -27.64 10.27 7.30
C VAL A 221 -28.70 10.97 6.45
N LYS A 222 -29.13 10.32 5.36
CA LYS A 222 -30.16 10.85 4.46
C LYS A 222 -31.54 10.42 4.94
N LEU A 223 -32.51 11.32 4.83
CA LEU A 223 -33.90 11.08 5.23
C LEU A 223 -34.65 10.20 4.21
N GLY A 224 -34.20 10.19 2.95
CA GLY A 224 -34.83 9.43 1.88
C GLY A 224 -36.15 10.02 1.40
N ILE A 225 -36.35 11.33 1.58
CA ILE A 225 -37.60 12.02 1.22
C ILE A 225 -37.53 12.63 -0.19
N PRO A 226 -38.69 12.80 -0.88
CA PRO A 226 -38.74 13.50 -2.16
C PRO A 226 -38.12 14.90 -2.07
N GLY A 227 -37.30 15.27 -3.05
CA GLY A 227 -36.62 16.56 -3.12
C GLY A 227 -35.27 16.64 -2.38
N GLU A 228 -34.98 15.77 -1.40
CA GLU A 228 -33.72 15.84 -0.63
C GLU A 228 -32.47 15.80 -1.51
N LYS A 229 -32.45 14.89 -2.49
CA LYS A 229 -31.33 14.75 -3.44
C LYS A 229 -31.32 15.85 -4.50
N GLU A 230 -32.48 16.30 -4.96
CA GLU A 230 -32.62 17.30 -6.03
C GLU A 230 -32.17 18.70 -5.57
N TYR A 231 -32.48 19.04 -4.32
CA TYR A 231 -32.18 20.33 -3.71
C TYR A 231 -30.93 20.33 -2.83
N ALA A 232 -30.15 19.23 -2.81
CA ALA A 232 -28.87 19.18 -2.10
C ALA A 232 -27.92 20.29 -2.59
N GLY A 233 -27.43 21.12 -1.67
CA GLY A 233 -26.61 22.31 -2.00
C GLY A 233 -27.40 23.48 -2.62
N LYS A 234 -28.73 23.37 -2.76
CA LYS A 234 -29.63 24.38 -3.33
C LYS A 234 -30.81 24.69 -2.40
N GLY A 235 -30.57 24.62 -1.09
CA GLY A 235 -31.58 24.80 -0.04
C GLY A 235 -31.68 23.63 0.92
N VAL A 236 -31.25 22.42 0.52
CA VAL A 236 -31.04 21.30 1.45
C VAL A 236 -29.56 21.24 1.83
N SER A 237 -29.29 21.42 3.12
CA SER A 237 -27.95 21.36 3.74
C SER A 237 -27.90 20.32 4.85
N TYR A 238 -26.70 19.82 5.13
CA TYR A 238 -26.41 18.89 6.23
C TYR A 238 -25.43 19.47 7.24
N CYS A 239 -25.06 20.74 7.12
CA CYS A 239 -24.11 21.43 7.99
C CYS A 239 -24.51 22.89 8.22
N ALA A 240 -25.08 23.19 9.39
CA ALA A 240 -25.51 24.55 9.73
C ALA A 240 -24.35 25.55 9.80
N VAL A 241 -23.20 25.14 10.35
CA VAL A 241 -22.00 26.00 10.46
C VAL A 241 -21.44 26.35 9.07
N CYS A 242 -21.53 25.42 8.12
CA CYS A 242 -21.02 25.60 6.77
C CYS A 242 -21.92 26.55 5.96
N ASP A 243 -23.24 26.32 5.98
CA ASP A 243 -24.15 26.95 5.02
C ASP A 243 -25.05 28.04 5.64
N GLY A 244 -25.14 28.13 6.97
CA GLY A 244 -26.09 29.01 7.66
C GLY A 244 -25.90 30.49 7.34
N ALA A 245 -24.67 30.90 7.04
CA ALA A 245 -24.35 32.28 6.65
C ALA A 245 -25.07 32.73 5.36
N PHE A 246 -25.35 31.80 4.43
CA PHE A 246 -26.02 32.08 3.16
C PHE A 246 -27.53 32.38 3.30
N PHE A 247 -28.13 31.99 4.43
CA PHE A 247 -29.59 32.08 4.64
C PHE A 247 -29.97 33.17 5.66
N LYS A 248 -29.15 34.22 5.79
CA LYS A 248 -29.40 35.31 6.73
C LYS A 248 -30.72 36.03 6.43
N GLY A 249 -31.64 36.01 7.40
CA GLY A 249 -32.96 36.65 7.28
C GLY A 249 -34.03 35.76 6.62
N GLU A 250 -33.66 34.57 6.19
CA GLU A 250 -34.59 33.59 5.62
C GLU A 250 -35.25 32.73 6.71
N ARG A 251 -36.34 32.06 6.33
CA ARG A 251 -37.02 31.08 7.19
C ARG A 251 -36.47 29.69 6.90
N LEU A 252 -35.98 29.02 7.93
CA LEU A 252 -35.34 27.71 7.86
C LEU A 252 -36.14 26.65 8.64
N ALA A 253 -35.99 25.39 8.22
CA ALA A 253 -36.46 24.22 8.95
C ALA A 253 -35.25 23.34 9.28
N VAL A 254 -35.14 22.91 10.54
CA VAL A 254 -34.13 21.95 11.00
C VAL A 254 -34.82 20.61 11.22
N VAL A 255 -34.24 19.54 10.68
CA VAL A 255 -34.77 18.18 10.82
C VAL A 255 -33.80 17.34 11.65
N GLY A 256 -34.21 17.03 12.87
CA GLY A 256 -33.46 16.24 13.83
C GLY A 256 -33.99 16.43 15.25
N GLY A 257 -33.54 15.62 16.19
CA GLY A 257 -33.97 15.69 17.59
C GLY A 257 -32.87 15.38 18.61
N GLY A 258 -31.62 15.32 18.16
CA GLY A 258 -30.44 15.19 19.04
C GLY A 258 -29.71 16.53 19.18
N ASP A 259 -28.59 16.51 19.91
CA ASP A 259 -27.83 17.73 20.24
C ASP A 259 -27.45 18.54 18.99
N ALA A 260 -26.95 17.88 17.94
CA ALA A 260 -26.56 18.55 16.69
C ALA A 260 -27.70 19.26 15.93
N ALA A 261 -28.96 18.96 16.24
CA ALA A 261 -30.11 19.67 15.65
C ALA A 261 -30.59 20.82 16.54
N VAL A 262 -30.24 20.81 17.82
CA VAL A 262 -30.56 21.86 18.80
C VAL A 262 -29.48 22.95 18.80
N GLU A 263 -28.21 22.55 18.66
CA GLU A 263 -27.06 23.43 18.40
C GLU A 263 -27.24 24.25 17.12
#